data_AF-A0A3C1YUL8-F1
#
_entry.id   AF-A0A3C1YUL8-F1
#
_cell.length_a   1.000
_cell.length_b   1.000
_cell.length_c   1.000
_cell.angle_alpha   90.00
_cell.angle_beta   90.00
_cell.angle_gamma   90.00
#
_symmetry.space_group_name_H-M   'P 1'
#
loop_
_entity.id
_entity.type
_entity.pdbx_description
1 polymer ?
#
loop_
_entity_poly.entity_id
_entity_poly.type
_entity_poly.pdbx_seq_one_letter_code
_entity_poly.pdbx_strand_id
1 'polypeptide(L)'
;MKTILLFLVFGMITQLADSQFSKTLFNSYDNYKFNEISSRRFKHAELIQHLGTIKKSLGDLVTIEQLGSSAENRSINLLSLGTGKTKIFLWSQMHGDEPTATMGLLDLLNYISKNKNSSEVKTILSETTLLIIPMLNPDGAERFQRRTSQGIDMNRDAVRLQTPEAKILKSTRDRFDPEIGFNLHDQDPRYSVGDKGTVAAISLLAPAYNVEKTDNVVRTRAKKVASELTLVLQQFVDNHIGKYDDAFEPRAFGDNIQKWGTSVVLIESGGWKDDNDKMFIRKLNCVGLLSVFHSIATKSYERTSTDVYENIPMNTKNLYDIIVEKATITFSDGRPSIVADIAINKEEVHDSTGAWWKGRVVDFGDLSVFSAHEKWNGIGKSIESSLIEMNDIVKIDEVKNIFHK
;
A
#
# COMPACT_ATOMS: atom_id res chain seq x y z
N MET A 1 33.24 12.70 -26.91
CA MET A 1 33.60 12.91 -25.49
C MET A 1 32.80 14.03 -24.81
N LYS A 2 32.78 15.26 -25.34
CA LYS A 2 32.02 16.40 -24.73
C LYS A 2 30.51 16.17 -24.58
N THR A 3 29.86 15.56 -25.57
CA THR A 3 28.41 15.29 -25.52
C THR A 3 28.04 14.23 -24.48
N ILE A 4 28.83 13.15 -24.37
CA ILE A 4 28.64 12.09 -23.38
C ILE A 4 28.84 12.63 -21.96
N LEU A 5 29.84 13.50 -21.75
CA LEU A 5 30.08 14.15 -20.46
C LEU A 5 28.93 15.08 -20.06
N LEU A 6 28.34 15.81 -21.01
CA LEU A 6 27.19 16.70 -20.76
C LEU A 6 25.92 15.92 -20.35
N PHE A 7 25.65 14.79 -21.01
CA PHE A 7 24.54 13.90 -20.65
C PHE A 7 24.72 13.26 -19.27
N LEU A 8 25.95 12.87 -18.90
CA LEU A 8 26.25 12.32 -17.57
C LEU A 8 26.07 13.35 -16.45
N VAL A 9 26.56 14.58 -16.67
CA VAL A 9 26.43 15.68 -15.69
C VAL A 9 24.96 16.08 -15.51
N PHE A 10 24.20 16.22 -16.60
CA PHE A 10 22.76 16.51 -16.51
C PHE A 10 21.98 15.38 -15.82
N GLY A 11 22.40 14.13 -16.04
CA GLY A 11 21.90 12.94 -15.34
C GLY A 11 22.03 13.03 -13.82
N MET A 12 23.24 13.29 -13.33
CA MET A 12 23.51 13.39 -11.89
C MET A 12 22.75 14.56 -11.23
N ILE A 13 22.64 15.70 -11.90
CA ILE A 13 21.92 16.87 -11.36
C ILE A 13 20.43 16.56 -11.16
N THR A 14 19.79 15.90 -12.14
CA THR A 14 18.37 15.53 -12.02
C THR A 14 18.12 14.57 -10.86
N GLN A 15 18.99 13.57 -10.68
CA GLN A 15 18.86 12.56 -9.62
C GLN A 15 19.07 13.16 -8.22
N LEU A 16 19.98 14.12 -8.09
CA LEU A 16 20.18 14.88 -6.85
C LEU A 16 18.96 15.76 -6.53
N ALA A 17 18.35 16.39 -7.55
CA ALA A 17 17.13 17.18 -7.37
C ALA A 17 15.95 16.31 -6.90
N ASP A 18 15.77 15.12 -7.49
CA ASP A 18 14.72 14.17 -7.10
C ASP A 18 14.91 13.69 -5.65
N SER A 19 16.14 13.34 -5.25
CA SER A 19 16.45 12.96 -3.86
C SER A 19 16.24 14.12 -2.87
N GLN A 20 16.57 15.36 -3.26
CA GLN A 20 16.33 16.52 -2.41
C GLN A 20 14.83 16.80 -2.27
N PHE A 21 14.06 16.66 -3.34
CA PHE A 21 12.61 16.83 -3.32
C PHE A 21 11.95 15.81 -2.39
N SER A 22 12.29 14.53 -2.51
CA SER A 22 11.72 13.47 -1.65
C SER A 22 12.03 13.69 -0.17
N LYS A 23 13.25 14.12 0.17
CA LYS A 23 13.62 14.48 1.55
C LYS A 23 12.82 15.67 2.08
N THR A 24 12.66 16.72 1.26
CA THR A 24 11.82 17.87 1.63
C THR A 24 10.38 17.44 1.88
N LEU A 25 9.80 16.62 0.99
CA LEU A 25 8.45 16.07 1.17
C LEU A 25 8.33 15.30 2.48
N PHE A 26 9.26 14.40 2.77
CA PHE A 26 9.21 13.57 3.96
C PHE A 26 9.36 14.39 5.24
N ASN A 27 10.30 15.34 5.28
CA ASN A 27 10.59 16.15 6.47
C ASN A 27 9.51 17.20 6.76
N SER A 28 8.80 17.66 5.72
CA SER A 28 7.74 18.68 5.86
C SER A 28 6.32 18.10 5.90
N TYR A 29 6.17 16.78 5.97
CA TYR A 29 4.88 16.09 5.87
C TYR A 29 3.79 16.63 6.80
N ASP A 30 4.13 16.93 8.06
CA ASP A 30 3.16 17.46 9.02
C ASP A 30 2.59 18.83 8.63
N ASN A 31 3.26 19.58 7.74
CA ASN A 31 2.77 20.87 7.25
C ASN A 31 1.66 20.73 6.21
N TYR A 32 1.52 19.57 5.57
CA TYR A 32 0.59 19.37 4.46
C TYR A 32 -0.29 18.13 4.56
N LYS A 33 -0.10 17.25 5.54
CA LYS A 33 -1.06 16.17 5.81
C LYS A 33 -2.46 16.74 6.06
N PHE A 34 -3.48 15.98 5.67
CA PHE A 34 -4.89 16.26 5.91
C PHE A 34 -5.23 15.81 7.34
N ASN A 35 -5.30 16.76 8.28
CA ASN A 35 -5.36 16.48 9.72
C ASN A 35 -6.70 15.88 10.17
N GLU A 36 -7.75 16.08 9.37
CA GLU A 36 -9.10 15.60 9.63
C GLU A 36 -9.23 14.07 9.50
N ILE A 37 -8.25 13.42 8.87
CA ILE A 37 -8.20 11.97 8.74
C ILE A 37 -7.29 11.44 9.84
N SER A 38 -7.90 10.93 10.91
CA SER A 38 -7.18 10.34 12.06
C SER A 38 -7.29 8.82 12.14
N SER A 39 -8.16 8.20 11.32
CA SER A 39 -8.33 6.75 11.30
C SER A 39 -8.44 6.20 9.88
N ARG A 40 -7.98 4.96 9.72
CA ARG A 40 -8.11 4.19 8.48
C ARG A 40 -9.55 3.82 8.13
N ARG A 41 -10.52 3.95 9.05
CA ARG A 41 -11.92 3.54 8.87
C ARG A 41 -12.86 4.63 8.34
N PHE A 42 -12.33 5.71 7.75
CA PHE A 42 -13.15 6.80 7.19
C PHE A 42 -14.07 6.31 6.05
N LYS A 43 -15.25 6.93 5.95
CA LYS A 43 -16.36 6.49 5.09
C LYS A 43 -16.47 7.30 3.80
N HIS A 44 -17.32 6.85 2.89
CA HIS A 44 -17.55 7.51 1.61
C HIS A 44 -18.03 8.96 1.81
N ALA A 45 -18.94 9.19 2.76
CA ALA A 45 -19.43 10.53 3.07
C ALA A 45 -18.32 11.50 3.51
N GLU A 46 -17.37 11.03 4.33
CA GLU A 46 -16.20 11.80 4.75
C GLU A 46 -15.28 12.10 3.56
N LEU A 47 -15.03 11.11 2.70
CA LEU A 47 -14.30 11.33 1.45
C LEU A 47 -14.94 12.44 0.61
N ILE A 48 -16.26 12.40 0.38
CA ILE A 48 -16.95 13.42 -0.43
C ILE A 48 -16.78 14.83 0.18
N GLN A 49 -16.83 14.95 1.51
CA GLN A 49 -16.56 16.22 2.17
C GLN A 49 -15.12 16.70 1.93
N HIS A 50 -14.13 15.80 2.05
CA HIS A 50 -12.73 16.11 1.79
C HIS A 50 -12.48 16.50 0.32
N LEU A 51 -13.12 15.82 -0.64
CA LEU A 51 -13.08 16.20 -2.06
C LEU A 51 -13.65 17.61 -2.29
N GLY A 52 -14.72 17.96 -1.57
CA GLY A 52 -15.28 19.31 -1.57
C GLY A 52 -14.29 20.37 -1.04
N THR A 53 -13.57 20.07 0.04
CA THR A 53 -12.48 20.93 0.56
C THR A 53 -11.35 21.09 -0.46
N ILE A 54 -10.90 19.98 -1.05
CA ILE A 54 -9.85 19.97 -2.07
C ILE A 54 -10.25 20.82 -3.29
N LYS A 55 -11.49 20.68 -3.78
CA LYS A 55 -11.99 21.50 -4.90
C LYS A 55 -11.98 22.99 -4.56
N LYS A 56 -12.38 23.37 -3.34
CA LYS A 56 -12.33 24.77 -2.89
C LYS A 56 -10.90 25.30 -2.84
N SER A 57 -9.94 24.51 -2.38
CA SER A 57 -8.55 24.94 -2.23
C SER A 57 -7.78 25.00 -3.56
N LEU A 58 -8.01 24.04 -4.46
CA LEU A 58 -7.36 23.97 -5.76
C LEU A 58 -8.06 24.80 -6.85
N GLY A 59 -9.35 25.08 -6.71
CA GLY A 59 -10.12 25.83 -7.72
C GLY A 59 -10.09 25.11 -9.06
N ASP A 60 -9.70 25.82 -10.12
CA ASP A 60 -9.67 25.29 -11.49
C ASP A 60 -8.49 24.36 -11.79
N LEU A 61 -7.53 24.23 -10.86
CA LEU A 61 -6.44 23.27 -11.00
C LEU A 61 -6.91 21.80 -10.89
N VAL A 62 -8.12 21.57 -10.39
CA VAL A 62 -8.73 20.25 -10.29
C VAL A 62 -10.13 20.22 -10.89
N THR A 63 -10.40 19.22 -11.72
CA THR A 63 -11.77 18.83 -12.09
C THR A 63 -12.16 17.61 -11.28
N ILE A 64 -13.38 17.60 -10.74
CA ILE A 64 -13.97 16.44 -10.08
C ILE A 64 -15.19 16.02 -10.91
N GLU A 65 -15.13 14.83 -11.50
CA GLU A 65 -16.17 14.26 -12.34
C GLU A 65 -16.75 13.01 -11.65
N GLN A 66 -18.07 12.93 -11.51
CA GLN A 66 -18.69 11.66 -11.11
C GLN A 66 -18.74 10.72 -12.33
N LEU A 67 -17.99 9.63 -12.27
CA LEU A 67 -17.93 8.62 -13.34
C LEU A 67 -19.17 7.71 -13.37
N GLY A 68 -19.82 7.56 -12.22
CA GLY A 68 -20.99 6.71 -12.03
C GLY A 68 -21.26 6.48 -10.54
N SER A 69 -21.92 5.37 -10.24
CA SER A 69 -22.21 4.94 -8.87
C SER A 69 -21.89 3.46 -8.67
N SER A 70 -21.58 3.09 -7.44
CA SER A 70 -21.52 1.70 -6.97
C SER A 70 -22.90 1.01 -7.03
N ALA A 71 -22.94 -0.29 -6.73
CA ALA A 71 -24.20 -1.04 -6.72
C ALA A 71 -25.21 -0.53 -5.66
N GLU A 72 -24.75 0.03 -4.54
CA GLU A 72 -25.59 0.70 -3.54
C GLU A 72 -25.71 2.22 -3.75
N ASN A 73 -25.46 2.68 -4.98
CA ASN A 73 -25.66 4.07 -5.42
C ASN A 73 -24.78 5.12 -4.73
N ARG A 74 -23.54 4.78 -4.33
CA ARG A 74 -22.54 5.76 -3.88
C ARG A 74 -21.70 6.24 -5.04
N SER A 75 -21.44 7.55 -5.10
CA SER A 75 -20.71 8.15 -6.22
C SER A 75 -19.26 7.67 -6.31
N ILE A 76 -18.80 7.35 -7.51
CA ILE A 76 -17.39 7.09 -7.80
C ILE A 76 -16.88 8.25 -8.63
N ASN A 77 -15.85 8.93 -8.11
CA ASN A 77 -15.40 10.22 -8.62
C ASN A 77 -13.99 10.11 -9.20
N LEU A 78 -13.76 10.77 -10.32
CA LEU A 78 -12.46 11.01 -10.92
C LEU A 78 -12.00 12.43 -10.59
N LEU A 79 -10.78 12.55 -10.09
CA LEU A 79 -10.08 13.82 -10.01
C LEU A 79 -9.07 13.91 -11.16
N SER A 80 -9.10 15.04 -11.87
CA SER A 80 -8.17 15.34 -12.96
C SER A 80 -7.39 16.61 -12.66
N LEU A 81 -6.06 16.55 -12.71
CA LEU A 81 -5.15 17.68 -12.47
C LEU A 81 -4.02 17.69 -13.49
N GLY A 82 -3.57 18.87 -13.90
CA GLY A 82 -2.47 19.04 -14.84
C GLY A 82 -2.88 18.90 -16.32
N THR A 83 -2.03 19.39 -17.21
CA THR A 83 -2.30 19.55 -18.65
C THR A 83 -1.27 18.87 -19.53
N GLY A 84 -0.32 18.15 -18.93
CA GLY A 84 0.76 17.52 -19.65
C GLY A 84 0.35 16.29 -20.45
N LYS A 85 1.25 15.87 -21.35
CA LYS A 85 0.97 14.76 -22.28
C LYS A 85 1.00 13.40 -21.60
N THR A 86 1.82 13.25 -20.56
CA THR A 86 1.97 11.97 -19.86
C THR A 86 0.84 11.80 -18.87
N LYS A 87 -0.12 10.93 -19.19
CA LYS A 87 -1.25 10.64 -18.31
C LYS A 87 -0.86 9.57 -17.29
N ILE A 88 -1.08 9.87 -16.02
CA ILE A 88 -0.84 8.97 -14.89
C ILE A 88 -2.19 8.64 -14.26
N PHE A 89 -2.53 7.35 -14.22
CA PHE A 89 -3.80 6.89 -13.67
C PHE A 89 -3.63 6.16 -12.34
N LEU A 90 -4.31 6.62 -11.30
CA LEU A 90 -4.26 6.05 -9.96
C LEU A 90 -5.65 5.61 -9.54
N TRP A 91 -5.74 4.43 -8.95
CA TRP A 91 -6.96 3.99 -8.28
C TRP A 91 -6.62 3.35 -6.95
N SER A 92 -7.40 3.66 -5.93
CA SER A 92 -7.28 3.10 -4.58
C SER A 92 -8.62 2.54 -4.10
N GLN A 93 -8.55 1.74 -3.03
CA GLN A 93 -9.70 1.08 -2.42
C GLN A 93 -10.59 0.34 -3.43
N MET A 94 -9.97 -0.40 -4.36
CA MET A 94 -10.73 -1.42 -5.09
C MET A 94 -11.18 -2.55 -4.16
N HIS A 95 -10.39 -2.78 -3.11
CA HIS A 95 -10.83 -3.47 -1.91
C HIS A 95 -11.18 -2.43 -0.84
N GLY A 96 -12.36 -2.54 -0.25
CA GLY A 96 -12.89 -1.49 0.63
C GLY A 96 -12.18 -1.36 1.98
N ASP A 97 -11.53 -2.43 2.45
CA ASP A 97 -10.72 -2.50 3.67
C ASP A 97 -9.27 -2.04 3.50
N GLU A 98 -8.91 -1.45 2.34
CA GLU A 98 -7.54 -1.04 2.01
C GLU A 98 -7.41 0.49 1.83
N PRO A 99 -7.64 1.29 2.90
CA PRO A 99 -7.78 2.75 2.87
C PRO A 99 -6.48 3.54 2.80
N THR A 100 -5.33 2.92 3.02
CA THR A 100 -4.09 3.63 3.36
C THR A 100 -3.65 4.58 2.26
N ALA A 101 -3.68 4.09 1.02
CA ALA A 101 -3.32 4.90 -0.12
C ALA A 101 -4.36 5.99 -0.42
N THR A 102 -5.66 5.76 -0.15
CA THR A 102 -6.68 6.80 -0.29
C THR A 102 -6.40 7.99 0.63
N MET A 103 -6.02 7.72 1.88
CA MET A 103 -5.59 8.78 2.81
C MET A 103 -4.35 9.51 2.28
N GLY A 104 -3.37 8.77 1.75
CA GLY A 104 -2.16 9.36 1.15
C GLY A 104 -2.44 10.20 -0.10
N LEU A 105 -3.44 9.85 -0.91
CA LEU A 105 -3.88 10.65 -2.06
C LEU A 105 -4.49 11.97 -1.63
N LEU A 106 -5.23 12.01 -0.51
CA LEU A 106 -5.77 13.27 0.04
C LEU A 106 -4.65 14.17 0.56
N ASP A 107 -3.60 13.61 1.16
CA ASP A 107 -2.39 14.38 1.55
C ASP A 107 -1.64 14.92 0.34
N LEU A 108 -1.51 14.11 -0.71
CA LEU A 108 -0.89 14.50 -1.95
C LEU A 108 -1.61 15.69 -2.59
N LEU A 109 -2.95 15.64 -2.65
CA LEU A 109 -3.77 16.73 -3.17
C LEU A 109 -3.65 17.99 -2.31
N ASN A 110 -3.56 17.84 -0.98
CA ASN A 110 -3.35 18.95 -0.07
C ASN A 110 -1.94 19.56 -0.23
N TYR A 111 -0.92 18.74 -0.46
CA TYR A 111 0.43 19.20 -0.80
C TYR A 111 0.42 20.05 -2.07
N ILE A 112 -0.18 19.55 -3.15
CA ILE A 112 -0.32 20.29 -4.42
C ILE A 112 -1.04 21.62 -4.18
N SER A 113 -2.11 21.62 -3.39
CA SER A 113 -2.86 22.83 -3.08
C SER A 113 -2.01 23.88 -2.36
N LYS A 114 -1.25 23.48 -1.33
CA LYS A 114 -0.40 24.38 -0.55
C LYS A 114 0.85 24.84 -1.32
N ASN A 115 1.31 24.05 -2.29
CA ASN A 115 2.57 24.27 -3.00
C ASN A 115 2.39 24.52 -4.50
N LYS A 116 1.19 24.89 -4.97
CA LYS A 116 0.87 25.11 -6.40
C LYS A 116 1.82 26.05 -7.16
N ASN A 117 2.55 26.90 -6.44
CA ASN A 117 3.51 27.85 -7.01
C ASN A 117 4.96 27.34 -7.05
N SER A 118 5.27 26.20 -6.40
CA SER A 118 6.61 25.62 -6.39
C SER A 118 7.01 25.12 -7.78
N SER A 119 8.32 25.06 -8.03
CA SER A 119 8.90 24.55 -9.28
C SER A 119 8.47 23.12 -9.58
N GLU A 120 8.47 22.28 -8.55
CA GLU A 120 8.23 20.85 -8.65
C GLU A 120 6.76 20.58 -8.97
N VAL A 121 5.83 21.24 -8.26
CA VAL A 121 4.39 21.09 -8.53
C VAL A 121 4.03 21.62 -9.93
N LYS A 122 4.61 22.76 -10.33
CA LYS A 122 4.41 23.29 -11.69
C LYS A 122 4.91 22.31 -12.75
N THR A 123 6.10 21.73 -12.55
CA THR A 123 6.68 20.74 -13.47
C THR A 123 5.82 19.49 -13.56
N ILE A 124 5.36 18.96 -12.41
CA ILE A 124 4.44 17.81 -12.37
C ILE A 124 3.19 18.13 -13.20
N LEU A 125 2.52 19.26 -12.92
CA LEU A 125 1.24 19.59 -13.55
C LEU A 125 1.37 20.05 -15.03
N SER A 126 2.54 20.54 -15.47
CA SER A 126 2.76 20.92 -16.88
C SER A 126 3.15 19.74 -17.76
N GLU A 127 3.86 18.76 -17.21
CA GLU A 127 4.35 17.59 -17.97
C GLU A 127 3.45 16.36 -17.83
N THR A 128 2.60 16.31 -16.79
CA THR A 128 1.68 15.20 -16.56
C THR A 128 0.22 15.64 -16.43
N THR A 129 -0.69 14.69 -16.67
CA THR A 129 -2.09 14.78 -16.26
C THR A 129 -2.37 13.63 -15.29
N LEU A 130 -2.68 13.98 -14.04
CA LEU A 130 -3.04 13.04 -12.99
C LEU A 130 -4.53 12.72 -13.09
N LEU A 131 -4.87 11.45 -13.12
CA LEU A 131 -6.23 10.90 -13.15
C LEU A 131 -6.39 10.01 -11.92
N ILE A 132 -7.21 10.39 -10.96
CA ILE A 132 -7.25 9.74 -9.63
C ILE A 132 -8.67 9.30 -9.30
N ILE A 133 -8.86 8.01 -9.05
CA ILE A 133 -10.06 7.45 -8.42
C ILE A 133 -9.70 7.10 -6.97
N PRO A 134 -10.04 7.96 -5.98
CA PRO A 134 -9.62 7.77 -4.59
C PRO A 134 -10.37 6.62 -3.90
N MET A 135 -11.57 6.24 -4.34
CA MET A 135 -12.31 5.15 -3.73
C MET A 135 -13.17 4.47 -4.78
N LEU A 136 -12.69 3.33 -5.27
CA LEU A 136 -13.36 2.59 -6.35
C LEU A 136 -14.48 1.69 -5.83
N ASN A 137 -14.34 1.10 -4.64
CA ASN A 137 -15.35 0.26 -3.99
C ASN A 137 -15.89 0.94 -2.71
N PRO A 138 -16.70 2.01 -2.84
CA PRO A 138 -17.22 2.73 -1.68
C PRO A 138 -18.14 1.85 -0.81
N ASP A 139 -18.86 0.90 -1.42
CA ASP A 139 -19.72 -0.02 -0.68
C ASP A 139 -18.91 -0.95 0.23
N GLY A 140 -17.76 -1.45 -0.25
CA GLY A 140 -16.83 -2.21 0.57
C GLY A 140 -16.25 -1.36 1.70
N ALA A 141 -15.91 -0.10 1.43
CA ALA A 141 -15.35 0.81 2.43
C ALA A 141 -16.32 1.10 3.59
N GLU A 142 -17.62 1.22 3.28
CA GLU A 142 -18.65 1.36 4.31
C GLU A 142 -18.67 0.20 5.31
N ARG A 143 -18.35 -1.01 4.87
CA ARG A 143 -18.29 -2.20 5.71
C ARG A 143 -16.88 -2.58 6.16
N PHE A 144 -15.86 -1.83 5.74
CA PHE A 144 -14.45 -2.18 5.91
C PHE A 144 -14.20 -3.64 5.49
N GLN A 145 -14.54 -3.94 4.24
CA GLN A 145 -14.40 -5.27 3.66
C GLN A 145 -13.76 -5.22 2.27
N ARG A 146 -13.04 -6.30 1.94
CA ARG A 146 -12.40 -6.47 0.64
C ARG A 146 -13.36 -6.45 -0.55
N ARG A 147 -14.46 -7.20 -0.47
CA ARG A 147 -15.35 -7.46 -1.61
C ARG A 147 -16.34 -6.31 -1.83
N THR A 148 -16.89 -6.22 -3.04
CA THR A 148 -18.02 -5.31 -3.33
C THR A 148 -19.27 -5.68 -2.52
N SER A 149 -20.31 -4.85 -2.54
CA SER A 149 -21.63 -5.16 -1.95
C SER A 149 -22.24 -6.46 -2.49
N GLN A 150 -21.91 -6.83 -3.72
CA GLN A 150 -22.37 -8.06 -4.36
C GLN A 150 -21.48 -9.28 -4.05
N GLY A 151 -20.50 -9.14 -3.15
CA GLY A 151 -19.61 -10.23 -2.75
C GLY A 151 -18.55 -10.61 -3.80
N ILE A 152 -18.29 -9.76 -4.79
CA ILE A 152 -17.27 -10.01 -5.81
C ILE A 152 -15.93 -9.40 -5.34
N ASP A 153 -14.85 -10.18 -5.45
CA ASP A 153 -13.49 -9.62 -5.39
C ASP A 153 -13.23 -8.96 -6.75
N MET A 154 -13.22 -7.63 -6.76
CA MET A 154 -13.07 -6.87 -8.01
C MET A 154 -11.72 -7.15 -8.68
N ASN A 155 -10.67 -7.46 -7.92
CA ASN A 155 -9.38 -7.85 -8.46
C ASN A 155 -9.35 -9.33 -8.93
N ARG A 156 -10.51 -9.95 -9.11
CA ARG A 156 -10.73 -11.24 -9.79
C ARG A 156 -11.80 -11.16 -10.87
N ASP A 157 -12.15 -9.95 -11.32
CA ASP A 157 -13.27 -9.69 -12.25
C ASP A 157 -12.89 -8.87 -13.49
N ALA A 158 -11.58 -8.63 -13.74
CA ALA A 158 -11.13 -7.75 -14.83
C ALA A 158 -11.51 -8.22 -16.25
N VAL A 159 -11.83 -9.52 -16.41
CA VAL A 159 -12.24 -10.11 -17.69
C VAL A 159 -13.75 -10.00 -17.92
N ARG A 160 -14.56 -10.19 -16.88
CA ARG A 160 -16.03 -10.26 -17.01
C ARG A 160 -16.72 -8.96 -16.66
N LEU A 161 -16.08 -8.08 -15.89
CA LEU A 161 -16.57 -6.73 -15.55
C LEU A 161 -18.02 -6.77 -15.05
N GLN A 162 -18.31 -7.64 -14.09
CA GLN A 162 -19.67 -7.89 -13.61
C GLN A 162 -20.21 -6.73 -12.76
N THR A 163 -19.35 -6.09 -11.96
CA THR A 163 -19.77 -5.01 -11.06
C THR A 163 -19.75 -3.65 -11.76
N PRO A 164 -20.57 -2.67 -11.32
CA PRO A 164 -20.50 -1.31 -11.85
C PRO A 164 -19.12 -0.67 -11.63
N GLU A 165 -18.48 -0.93 -10.49
CA GLU A 165 -17.14 -0.43 -10.17
C GLU A 165 -16.08 -0.95 -11.16
N ALA A 166 -16.12 -2.25 -11.48
CA ALA A 166 -15.22 -2.86 -12.45
C ALA A 166 -15.37 -2.26 -13.86
N LYS A 167 -16.63 -2.01 -14.28
CA LYS A 167 -16.94 -1.35 -15.55
C LYS A 167 -16.43 0.09 -15.59
N ILE A 168 -16.60 0.83 -14.50
CA ILE A 168 -16.12 2.22 -14.34
C ILE A 168 -14.59 2.27 -14.46
N LEU A 169 -13.87 1.37 -13.77
CA LEU A 169 -12.40 1.32 -13.84
C LEU A 169 -11.94 1.05 -15.28
N LYS A 170 -12.54 0.05 -15.94
CA LYS A 170 -12.20 -0.30 -17.33
C LYS A 170 -12.48 0.85 -18.30
N SER A 171 -13.69 1.42 -18.26
CA SER A 171 -14.09 2.48 -19.18
C SER A 171 -13.26 3.74 -18.97
N THR A 172 -12.86 4.05 -17.74
CA THR A 172 -11.97 5.16 -17.43
C THR A 172 -10.58 4.94 -18.02
N ARG A 173 -9.99 3.75 -17.83
CA ARG A 173 -8.72 3.39 -18.46
C ARG A 173 -8.80 3.54 -19.99
N ASP A 174 -9.86 3.04 -20.61
CA ASP A 174 -10.03 3.11 -22.07
C ASP A 174 -10.23 4.54 -22.57
N ARG A 175 -11.01 5.35 -21.84
CA ARG A 175 -11.29 6.76 -22.20
C ARG A 175 -10.01 7.59 -22.21
N PHE A 176 -9.13 7.37 -21.25
CA PHE A 176 -7.95 8.22 -21.08
C PHE A 176 -6.67 7.62 -21.67
N ASP A 177 -6.59 6.31 -21.84
CA ASP A 177 -5.41 5.56 -22.31
C ASP A 177 -4.11 6.03 -21.64
N PRO A 178 -3.99 5.84 -20.30
CA PRO A 178 -2.86 6.35 -19.53
C PRO A 178 -1.57 5.59 -19.83
N GLU A 179 -0.44 6.30 -19.83
CA GLU A 179 0.88 5.70 -20.09
C GLU A 179 1.37 4.91 -18.87
N ILE A 180 1.13 5.45 -17.67
CA ILE A 180 1.55 4.88 -16.38
C ILE A 180 0.33 4.76 -15.46
N GLY A 181 0.26 3.67 -14.71
CA GLY A 181 -0.79 3.40 -13.75
C GLY A 181 -0.24 3.07 -12.36
N PHE A 182 -1.00 3.38 -11.31
CA PHE A 182 -0.71 2.96 -9.94
C PHE A 182 -1.91 2.23 -9.37
N ASN A 183 -1.71 0.94 -9.08
CA ASN A 183 -2.68 0.10 -8.39
C ASN A 183 -2.40 0.13 -6.89
N LEU A 184 -3.26 0.77 -6.13
CA LEU A 184 -2.98 1.10 -4.73
C LEU A 184 -3.78 0.20 -3.79
N HIS A 185 -3.06 -0.61 -3.00
CA HIS A 185 -3.59 -1.65 -2.13
C HIS A 185 -3.01 -1.58 -0.71
N ASP A 186 -3.58 -2.39 0.17
CA ASP A 186 -3.01 -2.74 1.47
C ASP A 186 -2.74 -4.25 1.53
N GLN A 187 -1.65 -4.61 2.20
CA GLN A 187 -1.38 -6.00 2.56
C GLN A 187 -1.50 -6.21 4.07
N ASP A 188 -1.51 -7.48 4.46
CA ASP A 188 -1.43 -7.90 5.85
C ASP A 188 -0.15 -7.35 6.51
N PRO A 189 -0.22 -6.75 7.71
CA PRO A 189 0.95 -6.18 8.38
C PRO A 189 1.99 -7.22 8.83
N ARG A 190 1.69 -8.52 8.67
CA ARG A 190 2.57 -9.66 8.99
C ARG A 190 3.35 -10.19 7.78
N TYR A 191 3.45 -9.40 6.71
CA TYR A 191 4.41 -9.68 5.65
C TYR A 191 5.80 -9.13 6.00
N SER A 192 6.83 -9.85 5.56
CA SER A 192 8.24 -9.52 5.74
C SER A 192 9.00 -9.41 4.42
N VAL A 193 10.09 -8.64 4.46
CA VAL A 193 11.07 -8.53 3.38
C VAL A 193 12.03 -9.72 3.44
N GLY A 194 11.89 -10.63 2.48
CA GLY A 194 12.58 -11.92 2.45
C GLY A 194 12.30 -12.74 3.70
N ASP A 195 13.20 -13.67 4.02
CA ASP A 195 13.01 -14.59 5.16
C ASP A 195 13.62 -14.05 6.47
N LYS A 196 13.92 -12.75 6.54
CA LYS A 196 14.65 -12.15 7.67
C LYS A 196 13.75 -11.62 8.79
N GLY A 197 12.43 -11.71 8.65
CA GLY A 197 11.49 -11.18 9.65
C GLY A 197 11.45 -9.66 9.75
N THR A 198 12.02 -8.93 8.80
CA THR A 198 11.89 -7.47 8.71
C THR A 198 10.52 -7.14 8.12
N VAL A 199 9.66 -6.39 8.82
CA VAL A 199 8.33 -6.05 8.32
C VAL A 199 8.39 -5.35 6.95
N ALA A 200 7.53 -5.75 6.03
CA ALA A 200 7.36 -5.07 4.75
C ALA A 200 6.44 -3.85 4.94
N ALA A 201 7.03 -2.65 4.91
CA ALA A 201 6.27 -1.40 5.00
C ALA A 201 5.54 -1.10 3.68
N ILE A 202 6.23 -1.33 2.56
CA ILE A 202 5.69 -1.21 1.21
C ILE A 202 6.14 -2.43 0.41
N SER A 203 5.25 -3.04 -0.37
CA SER A 203 5.64 -4.01 -1.39
C SER A 203 5.29 -3.52 -2.78
N LEU A 204 6.15 -3.80 -3.76
CA LEU A 204 6.01 -3.31 -5.13
C LEU A 204 5.87 -4.47 -6.12
N LEU A 205 5.06 -4.25 -7.15
CA LEU A 205 4.96 -5.17 -8.29
C LEU A 205 4.81 -4.40 -9.60
N ALA A 206 5.61 -4.77 -10.59
CA ALA A 206 5.33 -4.50 -11.99
C ALA A 206 4.61 -5.73 -12.57
N PRO A 207 3.25 -5.71 -12.69
CA PRO A 207 2.46 -6.90 -12.98
C PRO A 207 2.93 -7.61 -14.24
N ALA A 208 2.81 -8.93 -14.27
CA ALA A 208 2.96 -9.68 -15.51
C ALA A 208 1.78 -9.38 -16.45
N TYR A 209 2.01 -9.53 -17.76
CA TYR A 209 0.92 -9.45 -18.76
C TYR A 209 0.66 -10.80 -19.45
N ASN A 210 1.47 -11.81 -19.13
CA ASN A 210 1.42 -13.18 -19.61
C ASN A 210 2.05 -14.16 -18.61
N VAL A 211 1.79 -15.45 -18.81
CA VAL A 211 2.26 -16.54 -17.93
C VAL A 211 3.80 -16.63 -17.91
N GLU A 212 4.46 -16.33 -19.02
CA GLU A 212 5.92 -16.37 -19.15
C GLU A 212 6.62 -15.21 -18.43
N LYS A 213 5.86 -14.19 -17.97
CA LYS A 213 6.38 -13.02 -17.27
C LYS A 213 7.49 -12.33 -18.07
N THR A 214 7.28 -12.22 -19.38
CA THR A 214 8.24 -11.56 -20.28
C THR A 214 8.21 -10.05 -20.09
N ASP A 215 9.30 -9.38 -20.47
CA ASP A 215 9.38 -7.92 -20.44
C ASP A 215 9.20 -7.34 -21.84
N ASN A 216 8.08 -6.64 -22.04
CA ASN A 216 7.89 -5.74 -23.17
C ASN A 216 8.16 -4.29 -22.72
N VAL A 217 7.98 -3.33 -23.63
CA VAL A 217 8.17 -1.90 -23.33
C VAL A 217 7.27 -1.40 -22.19
N VAL A 218 6.06 -1.93 -22.05
CA VAL A 218 5.08 -1.54 -21.02
C VAL A 218 5.54 -2.03 -19.64
N ARG A 219 5.93 -3.30 -19.53
CA ARG A 219 6.40 -3.88 -18.26
C ARG A 219 7.77 -3.36 -17.87
N THR A 220 8.66 -3.17 -18.84
CA THR A 220 9.97 -2.53 -18.60
C THR A 220 9.80 -1.12 -18.03
N ARG A 221 8.87 -0.32 -18.58
CA ARG A 221 8.58 1.01 -18.03
C ARG A 221 8.06 0.93 -16.59
N ALA A 222 7.13 0.02 -16.31
CA ALA A 222 6.64 -0.21 -14.95
C ALA A 222 7.77 -0.60 -13.97
N LYS A 223 8.68 -1.50 -14.37
CA LYS A 223 9.85 -1.88 -13.58
C LYS A 223 10.78 -0.70 -13.30
N LYS A 224 10.98 0.21 -14.25
CA LYS A 224 11.76 1.44 -14.03
C LYS A 224 11.09 2.39 -13.05
N VAL A 225 9.77 2.58 -13.16
CA VAL A 225 9.00 3.39 -12.20
C VAL A 225 9.04 2.76 -10.79
N ALA A 226 8.88 1.44 -10.67
CA ALA A 226 8.99 0.71 -9.40
C ALA A 226 10.41 0.79 -8.82
N SER A 227 11.44 0.75 -9.67
CA SER A 227 12.84 0.95 -9.28
C SER A 227 13.04 2.35 -8.70
N GLU A 228 12.51 3.39 -9.35
CA GLU A 228 12.56 4.76 -8.84
C GLU A 228 11.87 4.89 -7.48
N LEU A 229 10.68 4.31 -7.35
CA LEU A 229 9.93 4.29 -6.09
C LEU A 229 10.72 3.59 -4.98
N THR A 230 11.45 2.52 -5.31
CA THR A 230 12.33 1.81 -4.37
C THR A 230 13.47 2.73 -3.91
N LEU A 231 14.15 3.40 -4.84
CA LEU A 231 15.25 4.33 -4.52
C LEU A 231 14.78 5.53 -3.68
N VAL A 232 13.56 6.01 -3.91
CA VAL A 232 12.93 7.06 -3.11
C VAL A 232 12.66 6.56 -1.69
N LEU A 233 11.93 5.45 -1.54
CA LEU A 233 11.41 5.00 -0.25
C LEU A 233 12.48 4.38 0.65
N GLN A 234 13.51 3.74 0.09
CA GLN A 234 14.61 3.16 0.87
C GLN A 234 15.36 4.20 1.71
N GLN A 235 15.29 5.49 1.33
CA GLN A 235 15.87 6.60 2.11
C GLN A 235 15.18 6.79 3.46
N PHE A 236 13.96 6.27 3.63
CA PHE A 236 13.12 6.46 4.82
C PHE A 236 12.77 5.16 5.53
N VAL A 237 12.75 4.04 4.80
CA VAL A 237 12.39 2.71 5.30
C VAL A 237 13.37 1.65 4.78
N ASP A 238 14.65 1.86 5.05
CA ASP A 238 15.73 0.97 4.58
C ASP A 238 15.47 -0.49 4.96
N ASN A 239 15.60 -1.41 3.99
CA ASN A 239 15.30 -2.84 4.12
C ASN A 239 13.84 -3.23 4.43
N HIS A 240 12.88 -2.29 4.33
CA HIS A 240 11.44 -2.55 4.55
C HIS A 240 10.60 -2.53 3.26
N ILE A 241 11.25 -2.68 2.10
CA ILE A 241 10.59 -2.75 0.79
C ILE A 241 10.64 -4.18 0.25
N GLY A 242 9.46 -4.77 -0.02
CA GLY A 242 9.32 -6.12 -0.58
C GLY A 242 8.93 -6.13 -2.06
N LYS A 243 9.23 -7.21 -2.78
CA LYS A 243 8.71 -7.49 -4.13
C LYS A 243 7.50 -8.39 -3.98
N TYR A 244 6.33 -7.94 -4.43
CA TYR A 244 5.14 -8.79 -4.41
C TYR A 244 5.24 -9.85 -5.51
N ASP A 245 4.61 -11.01 -5.30
CA ASP A 245 4.62 -12.12 -6.26
C ASP A 245 4.08 -11.66 -7.63
N ASP A 246 4.85 -11.96 -8.67
CA ASP A 246 4.56 -11.57 -10.05
C ASP A 246 3.93 -12.69 -10.89
N ALA A 247 3.46 -13.76 -10.24
CA ALA A 247 2.63 -14.77 -10.87
C ALA A 247 1.43 -14.14 -11.59
N PHE A 248 1.29 -14.44 -12.89
CA PHE A 248 0.23 -13.89 -13.72
C PHE A 248 -1.16 -14.37 -13.26
N GLU A 249 -2.02 -13.44 -12.85
CA GLU A 249 -3.43 -13.69 -12.52
C GLU A 249 -4.30 -13.07 -13.62
N PRO A 250 -4.79 -13.87 -14.59
CA PRO A 250 -5.49 -13.34 -15.77
C PRO A 250 -6.80 -12.61 -15.45
N ARG A 251 -7.30 -12.69 -14.22
CA ARG A 251 -8.51 -12.00 -13.77
C ARG A 251 -8.23 -10.72 -12.97
N ALA A 252 -6.98 -10.42 -12.64
CA ALA A 252 -6.59 -9.24 -11.88
C ALA A 252 -6.56 -7.98 -12.77
N PHE A 253 -6.92 -6.84 -12.19
CA PHE A 253 -6.91 -5.57 -12.92
C PHE A 253 -5.49 -5.08 -13.19
N GLY A 254 -4.54 -5.29 -12.28
CA GLY A 254 -3.13 -4.94 -12.49
C GLY A 254 -2.57 -5.57 -13.77
N ASP A 255 -2.66 -6.90 -13.86
CA ASP A 255 -2.21 -7.69 -15.01
C ASP A 255 -2.93 -7.32 -16.31
N ASN A 256 -4.24 -7.09 -16.25
CA ASN A 256 -5.02 -6.75 -17.43
C ASN A 256 -4.76 -5.31 -17.90
N ILE A 257 -4.65 -4.33 -17.01
CA ILE A 257 -4.31 -2.95 -17.37
C ILE A 257 -2.87 -2.88 -17.93
N GLN A 258 -1.96 -3.67 -17.36
CA GLN A 258 -0.63 -3.91 -17.90
C GLN A 258 -0.69 -4.46 -19.33
N LYS A 259 -1.50 -5.50 -19.55
CA LYS A 259 -1.72 -6.13 -20.85
C LYS A 259 -2.40 -5.20 -21.86
N TRP A 260 -3.30 -4.32 -21.40
CA TRP A 260 -4.00 -3.34 -22.24
C TRP A 260 -3.12 -2.15 -22.64
N GLY A 261 -1.89 -2.05 -22.12
CA GLY A 261 -0.87 -1.11 -22.61
C GLY A 261 -0.47 -0.01 -21.63
N THR A 262 -1.04 0.01 -20.42
CA THR A 262 -0.68 0.98 -19.37
C THR A 262 0.39 0.38 -18.46
N SER A 263 1.45 1.13 -18.16
CA SER A 263 2.56 0.63 -17.32
C SER A 263 2.20 0.75 -15.85
N VAL A 264 1.66 -0.32 -15.27
CA VAL A 264 1.15 -0.35 -13.90
C VAL A 264 2.26 -0.68 -12.91
N VAL A 265 2.34 0.09 -11.83
CA VAL A 265 3.03 -0.29 -10.60
C VAL A 265 1.99 -0.52 -9.52
N LEU A 266 1.98 -1.72 -8.95
CA LEU A 266 1.21 -2.01 -7.75
C LEU A 266 2.03 -1.58 -6.52
N ILE A 267 1.36 -0.93 -5.57
CA ILE A 267 1.88 -0.59 -4.25
C ILE A 267 0.99 -1.26 -3.21
N GLU A 268 1.55 -2.22 -2.45
CA GLU A 268 0.94 -2.78 -1.26
C GLU A 268 1.39 -2.00 -0.01
N SER A 269 0.42 -1.43 0.71
CA SER A 269 0.64 -0.75 1.99
C SER A 269 0.65 -1.77 3.13
N GLY A 270 1.84 -2.06 3.66
CA GLY A 270 2.04 -3.11 4.66
C GLY A 270 1.93 -2.64 6.11
N GLY A 271 2.87 -3.09 6.93
CA GLY A 271 2.88 -2.86 8.38
C GLY A 271 4.04 -1.96 8.82
N TRP A 272 3.85 -1.32 9.97
CA TRP A 272 4.92 -0.65 10.71
C TRP A 272 4.67 -0.76 12.20
N LYS A 273 5.74 -0.73 12.99
CA LYS A 273 5.64 -0.83 14.45
C LYS A 273 4.81 0.36 14.99
N ASP A 274 3.86 0.05 15.87
CA ASP A 274 2.98 1.01 16.55
C ASP A 274 2.15 1.89 15.58
N ASP A 275 1.86 1.41 14.36
CA ASP A 275 1.15 2.16 13.30
C ASP A 275 -0.19 1.50 12.89
N ASN A 276 -1.06 1.24 13.86
CA ASN A 276 -2.32 0.51 13.63
C ASN A 276 -3.24 1.17 12.59
N ASP A 277 -3.36 2.50 12.64
CA ASP A 277 -4.12 3.29 11.66
C ASP A 277 -3.33 3.58 10.37
N LYS A 278 -2.12 3.03 10.22
CA LYS A 278 -1.27 3.16 9.02
C LYS A 278 -0.91 4.60 8.68
N MET A 279 -0.72 5.47 9.68
CA MET A 279 -0.38 6.88 9.49
C MET A 279 1.04 7.07 8.95
N PHE A 280 1.98 6.23 9.35
CA PHE A 280 3.32 6.24 8.77
C PHE A 280 3.31 5.67 7.34
N ILE A 281 2.59 4.58 7.10
CA ILE A 281 2.48 4.01 5.74
C ILE A 281 1.72 4.96 4.79
N ARG A 282 0.71 5.69 5.27
CA ARG A 282 0.03 6.79 4.57
C ARG A 282 1.03 7.86 4.11
N LYS A 283 1.94 8.28 5.00
CA LYS A 283 3.02 9.22 4.68
C LYS A 283 3.91 8.69 3.56
N LEU A 284 4.31 7.42 3.61
CA LEU A 284 5.16 6.80 2.58
C LEU A 284 4.47 6.79 1.21
N ASN A 285 3.18 6.46 1.15
CA ASN A 285 2.40 6.53 -0.08
C ASN A 285 2.41 7.94 -0.68
N CYS A 286 2.11 8.96 0.13
CA CYS A 286 2.10 10.36 -0.32
C CYS A 286 3.48 10.80 -0.85
N VAL A 287 4.54 10.57 -0.06
CA VAL A 287 5.91 10.98 -0.40
C VAL A 287 6.41 10.23 -1.63
N GLY A 288 6.19 8.92 -1.69
CA GLY A 288 6.59 8.06 -2.81
C GLY A 288 5.92 8.48 -4.11
N LEU A 289 4.60 8.66 -4.11
CA LEU A 289 3.84 9.07 -5.30
C LEU A 289 4.25 10.45 -5.79
N LEU A 290 4.33 11.47 -4.92
CA LEU A 290 4.77 12.81 -5.32
C LEU A 290 6.18 12.81 -5.92
N SER A 291 7.11 12.07 -5.30
CA SER A 291 8.50 11.97 -5.80
C SER A 291 8.56 11.30 -7.16
N VAL A 292 7.83 10.20 -7.35
CA VAL A 292 7.80 9.49 -8.63
C VAL A 292 7.06 10.30 -9.71
N PHE A 293 6.04 11.08 -9.37
CA PHE A 293 5.40 11.99 -10.34
C PHE A 293 6.39 13.04 -10.85
N HIS A 294 7.23 13.59 -9.96
CA HIS A 294 8.30 14.50 -10.37
C HIS A 294 9.32 13.81 -11.27
N SER A 295 9.71 12.58 -10.94
CA SER A 295 10.62 11.77 -11.76
C SER A 295 10.02 11.43 -13.14
N ILE A 296 8.71 11.13 -13.21
CA ILE A 296 7.98 10.92 -14.47
C ILE A 296 7.93 12.21 -15.29
N ALA A 297 7.59 13.34 -14.66
CA ALA A 297 7.51 14.66 -15.29
C ALA A 297 8.85 15.08 -15.91
N THR A 298 9.95 14.83 -15.20
CA THR A 298 11.32 15.14 -15.66
C THR A 298 11.96 14.03 -16.50
N LYS A 299 11.27 12.89 -16.64
CA LYS A 299 11.75 11.66 -17.28
C LYS A 299 13.02 11.06 -16.66
N SER A 300 13.35 11.41 -15.41
CA SER A 300 14.55 10.87 -14.76
C SER A 300 14.46 9.35 -14.53
N TYR A 301 13.26 8.82 -14.27
CA TYR A 301 13.01 7.38 -14.08
C TYR A 301 13.46 6.53 -15.29
N GLU A 302 13.51 7.09 -16.50
CA GLU A 302 13.93 6.36 -17.70
C GLU A 302 15.39 5.89 -17.61
N ARG A 303 16.20 6.54 -16.77
CA ARG A 303 17.62 6.21 -16.52
C ARG A 303 17.79 5.20 -15.39
N THR A 304 16.76 4.94 -14.61
CA THR A 304 16.81 4.01 -13.48
C THR A 304 16.87 2.57 -14.01
N SER A 305 17.85 1.78 -13.54
CA SER A 305 18.00 0.38 -13.96
C SER A 305 16.85 -0.46 -13.39
N THR A 306 16.32 -1.37 -14.20
CA THR A 306 15.35 -2.38 -13.75
C THR A 306 15.94 -3.35 -12.74
N ASP A 307 17.27 -3.48 -12.67
CA ASP A 307 17.94 -4.32 -11.68
C ASP A 307 17.60 -3.93 -10.25
N VAL A 308 17.28 -2.66 -10.00
CA VAL A 308 16.83 -2.22 -8.66
C VAL A 308 15.56 -2.97 -8.30
N TYR A 309 14.55 -2.99 -9.19
CA TYR A 309 13.32 -3.75 -8.99
C TYR A 309 13.58 -5.27 -8.90
N GLU A 310 14.43 -5.81 -9.77
CA GLU A 310 14.69 -7.26 -9.76
C GLU A 310 15.31 -7.75 -8.45
N ASN A 311 16.16 -6.93 -7.85
CA ASN A 311 16.87 -7.24 -6.61
C ASN A 311 16.08 -6.90 -5.34
N ILE A 312 14.86 -6.36 -5.44
CA ILE A 312 14.01 -6.20 -4.25
C ILE A 312 13.72 -7.60 -3.67
N PRO A 313 13.98 -7.84 -2.38
CA PRO A 313 13.70 -9.14 -1.76
C PRO A 313 12.21 -9.49 -1.81
N MET A 314 11.88 -10.77 -1.93
CA MET A 314 10.48 -11.21 -2.03
C MET A 314 9.68 -10.86 -0.77
N ASN A 315 8.42 -10.48 -0.95
CA ASN A 315 7.46 -10.28 0.12
C ASN A 315 6.93 -11.63 0.61
N THR A 316 7.23 -12.01 1.85
CA THR A 316 6.93 -13.34 2.43
C THR A 316 6.06 -13.22 3.67
N LYS A 317 5.37 -14.30 4.05
CA LYS A 317 4.48 -14.31 5.22
C LYS A 317 5.15 -15.03 6.40
N ASN A 318 6.22 -14.44 6.94
CA ASN A 318 7.04 -15.05 8.00
C ASN A 318 6.96 -14.30 9.35
N LEU A 319 5.96 -13.44 9.55
CA LEU A 319 5.75 -12.73 10.81
C LEU A 319 4.49 -13.18 11.53
N TYR A 320 4.58 -13.19 12.86
CA TYR A 320 3.45 -13.18 13.78
C TYR A 320 3.40 -11.83 14.51
N ASP A 321 2.29 -11.52 15.16
CA ASP A 321 2.25 -10.32 16.01
C ASP A 321 3.05 -10.52 17.30
N ILE A 322 2.91 -11.68 17.94
CA ILE A 322 3.64 -12.05 19.15
C ILE A 322 4.16 -13.48 19.01
N ILE A 323 5.42 -13.72 19.38
CA ILE A 323 5.93 -15.05 19.72
C ILE A 323 6.33 -15.05 21.20
N VAL A 324 5.79 -15.98 21.98
CA VAL A 324 6.33 -16.33 23.30
C VAL A 324 7.35 -17.44 23.10
N GLU A 325 8.62 -17.17 23.37
CA GLU A 325 9.72 -18.12 23.12
C GLU A 325 9.94 -19.03 24.33
N LYS A 326 10.00 -20.36 24.10
CA LYS A 326 10.41 -21.37 25.10
C LYS A 326 9.59 -21.38 26.39
N ALA A 327 8.27 -21.25 26.29
CA ALA A 327 7.36 -21.39 27.43
C ALA A 327 7.20 -22.85 27.83
N THR A 328 7.05 -23.12 29.13
CA THR A 328 6.62 -24.44 29.61
C THR A 328 5.11 -24.58 29.46
N ILE A 329 4.64 -25.55 28.69
CA ILE A 329 3.21 -25.86 28.55
C ILE A 329 2.89 -27.04 29.46
N THR A 330 1.93 -26.85 30.37
CA THR A 330 1.48 -27.87 31.33
C THR A 330 0.11 -28.41 30.96
N PHE A 331 -0.13 -29.70 31.19
CA PHE A 331 -1.40 -30.37 30.87
C PHE A 331 -2.09 -30.89 32.14
N SER A 332 -3.35 -30.51 32.33
CA SER A 332 -4.16 -30.91 33.49
C SER A 332 -4.60 -32.38 33.48
N ASP A 333 -4.47 -33.08 32.34
CA ASP A 333 -4.83 -34.49 32.15
C ASP A 333 -3.70 -35.48 32.47
N GLY A 334 -2.57 -35.00 33.01
CA GLY A 334 -1.44 -35.83 33.44
C GLY A 334 -0.41 -36.12 32.35
N ARG A 335 -0.56 -35.57 31.13
CA ARG A 335 0.51 -35.60 30.12
C ARG A 335 1.77 -34.85 30.60
N PRO A 336 2.98 -35.28 30.19
CA PRO A 336 4.20 -34.56 30.51
C PRO A 336 4.18 -33.14 29.95
N SER A 337 4.68 -32.18 30.73
CA SER A 337 4.89 -30.81 30.25
C SER A 337 5.89 -30.78 29.10
N ILE A 338 5.71 -29.83 28.19
CA ILE A 338 6.62 -29.58 27.06
C ILE A 338 7.18 -28.16 27.12
N VAL A 339 8.27 -27.92 26.39
CA VAL A 339 8.77 -26.56 26.13
C VAL A 339 8.51 -26.26 24.65
N ALA A 340 7.83 -25.14 24.38
CA ALA A 340 7.47 -24.75 23.02
C ALA A 340 7.42 -23.22 22.87
N ASP A 341 7.51 -22.75 21.63
CA ASP A 341 7.16 -21.39 21.26
C ASP A 341 5.64 -21.30 21.02
N ILE A 342 5.03 -20.14 21.26
CA ILE A 342 3.60 -19.89 21.04
C ILE A 342 3.44 -18.65 20.15
N ALA A 343 2.81 -18.79 18.99
CA ALA A 343 2.48 -17.68 18.10
C ALA A 343 1.07 -17.16 18.35
N ILE A 344 0.96 -15.85 18.55
CA ILE A 344 -0.32 -15.15 18.75
C ILE A 344 -0.41 -14.03 17.72
N ASN A 345 -1.53 -14.00 16.99
CA ASN A 345 -1.87 -12.90 16.11
C ASN A 345 -2.98 -12.03 16.70
N LYS A 346 -2.92 -10.73 16.43
CA LYS A 346 -3.90 -9.75 16.87
C LYS A 346 -4.93 -9.56 15.76
N GLU A 347 -6.19 -9.74 16.10
CA GLU A 347 -7.31 -9.46 15.21
C GLU A 347 -8.06 -8.23 15.74
N GLU A 348 -8.18 -7.21 14.90
CA GLU A 348 -9.06 -6.09 15.19
C GLU A 348 -10.51 -6.56 15.05
N VAL A 349 -11.29 -6.37 16.11
CA VAL A 349 -12.73 -6.54 16.12
C VAL A 349 -13.37 -5.16 16.16
N HIS A 350 -14.40 -4.98 15.35
CA HIS A 350 -15.19 -3.77 15.34
C HIS A 350 -16.65 -4.15 15.54
N ASP A 351 -17.25 -3.68 16.62
CA ASP A 351 -18.65 -3.90 16.96
C ASP A 351 -19.31 -2.60 17.45
N SER A 352 -20.53 -2.69 17.98
CA SER A 352 -21.27 -1.53 18.48
C SER A 352 -20.58 -0.77 19.63
N THR A 353 -19.56 -1.35 20.27
CA THR A 353 -18.79 -0.77 21.37
C THR A 353 -17.51 -0.08 20.92
N GLY A 354 -17.13 -0.23 19.65
CA GLY A 354 -15.93 0.37 19.05
C GLY A 354 -14.94 -0.67 18.54
N ALA A 355 -13.72 -0.21 18.25
CA ALA A 355 -12.62 -1.08 17.85
C ALA A 355 -11.86 -1.60 19.07
N TRP A 356 -11.64 -2.91 19.13
CA TRP A 356 -10.82 -3.58 20.13
C TRP A 356 -10.02 -4.70 19.49
N TRP A 357 -9.01 -5.22 20.19
CA TRP A 357 -8.14 -6.26 19.67
C TRP A 357 -8.30 -7.54 20.47
N LYS A 358 -8.38 -8.66 19.77
CA LYS A 358 -8.30 -9.99 20.38
C LYS A 358 -7.04 -10.70 19.92
N GLY A 359 -6.42 -11.47 20.80
CA GLY A 359 -5.36 -12.38 20.42
C GLY A 359 -5.98 -13.67 19.90
N ARG A 360 -5.34 -14.31 18.93
CA ARG A 360 -5.62 -15.68 18.51
C ARG A 360 -4.33 -16.47 18.53
N VAL A 361 -4.32 -17.61 19.21
CA VAL A 361 -3.22 -18.57 19.08
C VAL A 361 -3.30 -19.19 17.69
N VAL A 362 -2.25 -19.02 16.90
CA VAL A 362 -2.23 -19.45 15.50
C VAL A 362 -1.22 -20.56 15.23
N ASP A 363 -0.27 -20.74 16.13
CA ASP A 363 0.69 -21.84 16.08
C ASP A 363 1.37 -22.07 17.44
N PHE A 364 1.91 -23.27 17.67
CA PHE A 364 2.81 -23.56 18.79
C PHE A 364 3.74 -24.72 18.45
N GLY A 365 4.99 -24.69 18.94
CA GLY A 365 6.00 -25.71 18.65
C GLY A 365 7.38 -25.12 18.41
N ASP A 366 8.04 -25.54 17.34
CA ASP A 366 9.30 -24.95 16.87
C ASP A 366 9.00 -23.81 15.90
N LEU A 367 9.09 -22.57 16.41
CA LEU A 367 8.88 -21.36 15.61
C LEU A 367 10.21 -20.64 15.31
N SER A 368 11.34 -21.34 15.40
CA SER A 368 12.69 -20.76 15.29
C SER A 368 13.00 -20.11 13.94
N VAL A 369 12.28 -20.48 12.88
CA VAL A 369 12.40 -19.89 11.53
C VAL A 369 11.48 -18.69 11.29
N PHE A 370 10.56 -18.41 12.22
CA PHE A 370 9.63 -17.29 12.14
C PHE A 370 10.13 -16.10 12.96
N SER A 371 9.56 -14.94 12.66
CA SER A 371 9.78 -13.72 13.42
C SER A 371 8.46 -13.16 13.93
N ALA A 372 8.54 -12.13 14.77
CA ALA A 372 7.36 -11.46 15.27
C ALA A 372 7.60 -9.98 15.51
N HIS A 373 6.50 -9.20 15.50
CA HIS A 373 6.54 -7.79 15.91
C HIS A 373 6.96 -7.65 17.38
N GLU A 374 6.52 -8.58 18.22
CA GLU A 374 6.91 -8.69 19.63
C GLU A 374 7.40 -10.10 19.96
N LYS A 375 8.51 -10.20 20.70
CA LYS A 375 9.01 -11.47 21.27
C LYS A 375 8.98 -11.40 22.79
N TRP A 376 8.35 -12.38 23.43
CA TRP A 376 8.25 -12.48 24.89
C TRP A 376 9.04 -13.68 25.39
N ASN A 377 9.79 -13.51 26.48
CA ASN A 377 10.62 -14.58 27.05
C ASN A 377 9.77 -15.51 27.94
N GLY A 378 9.58 -16.76 27.51
CA GLY A 378 8.88 -17.82 28.23
C GLY A 378 9.75 -18.67 29.15
N ILE A 379 11.08 -18.50 29.16
CA ILE A 379 12.00 -19.33 29.95
C ILE A 379 11.65 -19.21 31.45
N GLY A 380 11.45 -20.36 32.10
CA GLY A 380 11.09 -20.43 33.52
C GLY A 380 9.63 -20.07 33.81
N LYS A 381 8.82 -19.79 32.78
CA LYS A 381 7.40 -19.45 32.89
C LYS A 381 6.56 -20.61 32.37
N SER A 382 5.42 -20.82 33.01
CA SER A 382 4.51 -21.92 32.68
C SER A 382 3.12 -21.40 32.34
N ILE A 383 2.46 -22.05 31.39
CA ILE A 383 1.07 -21.80 31.01
C ILE A 383 0.32 -23.13 30.85
N GLU A 384 -0.91 -23.17 31.34
CA GLU A 384 -1.77 -24.35 31.22
C GLU A 384 -2.39 -24.41 29.82
N SER A 385 -2.43 -25.60 29.21
CA SER A 385 -2.80 -25.78 27.80
C SER A 385 -4.19 -25.26 27.43
N SER A 386 -5.15 -25.28 28.36
CA SER A 386 -6.52 -24.77 28.11
C SER A 386 -6.59 -23.25 27.93
N LEU A 387 -5.51 -22.52 28.24
CA LEU A 387 -5.42 -21.08 28.01
C LEU A 387 -4.87 -20.72 26.62
N ILE A 388 -4.39 -21.70 25.84
CA ILE A 388 -3.67 -21.48 24.58
C ILE A 388 -4.01 -22.53 23.51
N GLU A 389 -5.29 -22.89 23.37
CA GLU A 389 -5.70 -23.85 22.33
C GLU A 389 -5.59 -23.24 20.92
N MET A 390 -5.33 -24.09 19.93
CA MET A 390 -5.18 -23.65 18.55
C MET A 390 -6.46 -22.99 18.03
N ASN A 391 -6.32 -21.80 17.44
CA ASN A 391 -7.40 -20.91 17.01
C ASN A 391 -8.25 -20.31 18.12
N ASP A 392 -7.93 -20.52 19.41
CA ASP A 392 -8.69 -19.90 20.48
C ASP A 392 -8.41 -18.41 20.60
N ILE A 393 -9.44 -17.70 21.06
CA ILE A 393 -9.36 -16.28 21.36
C ILE A 393 -8.74 -16.13 22.74
N VAL A 394 -7.58 -15.48 22.80
CA VAL A 394 -6.89 -15.17 24.05
C VAL A 394 -6.95 -13.68 24.34
N LYS A 395 -7.13 -13.35 25.62
CA LYS A 395 -6.96 -11.97 26.09
C LYS A 395 -5.47 -11.70 26.22
N ILE A 396 -4.96 -10.84 25.34
CA ILE A 396 -3.53 -10.55 25.24
C ILE A 396 -2.96 -10.08 26.58
N ASP A 397 -3.69 -9.28 27.35
CA ASP A 397 -3.23 -8.80 28.65
C ASP A 397 -3.07 -9.92 29.70
N GLU A 398 -3.93 -10.94 29.67
CA GLU A 398 -3.81 -12.10 30.56
C GLU A 398 -2.55 -12.91 30.22
N VAL A 399 -2.30 -13.16 28.93
CA VAL A 399 -1.07 -13.81 28.45
C VAL A 399 0.17 -12.97 28.76
N LYS A 400 0.08 -11.65 28.55
CA LYS A 400 1.15 -10.69 28.83
C LYS A 400 1.53 -10.67 30.31
N ASN A 401 0.56 -10.75 31.22
CA ASN A 401 0.82 -10.78 32.66
C ASN A 401 1.62 -12.01 33.11
N ILE A 402 1.52 -13.11 32.37
CA ILE A 402 2.33 -14.32 32.59
C ILE A 402 3.75 -14.07 32.08
N PHE A 403 3.90 -13.61 30.83
CA PHE A 403 5.19 -13.64 30.13
C PHE A 403 5.99 -12.33 30.10
N HIS A 404 5.41 -11.21 30.52
CA HIS A 404 6.01 -9.88 30.41
C HIS A 404 6.42 -9.25 31.76
N LYS A 405 6.49 -10.05 32.83
CA LYS A 405 7.15 -9.67 34.10
C LYS A 405 8.64 -9.99 34.11
#